data_AF-A0A372YSL0-F1
#
_entry.id   AF-A0A372YSL0-F1
#
_cell.length_a   1.000
_cell.length_b   1.000
_cell.length_c   1.000
_cell.angle_alpha   90.00
_cell.angle_beta   90.00
_cell.angle_gamma   90.00
#
_symmetry.space_group_name_H-M   'P 1'
#
loop_
_entity.id
_entity.type
_entity.pdbx_description
1 polymer ?
#
loop_
_entity_poly.entity_id
_entity_poly.type
_entity_poly.pdbx_seq_one_letter_code
_entity_poly.pdbx_strand_id
1 'polypeptide(L)'
;MLMELLKSGCSLQDAIAFLPGDVTWLNDKLQAGEEFSTILQEDNRPWIRHFTFFYRMSSLPVAMEEALRMTDFEEGLKKKFLRQSAYPMLILFLSFAMLQLFTSAIIPQMLESFAMEEAFSLTQILLHILQICSMGFFICVIMALLAFLYLASHAKIRGRFLYTAAKKSEVIRCYCSYLFAGYIKELDTCGIATMHALQFLQEVPISWMCEMAKRMQKRLEQGEAFLHVLETERLLSKQLYRCLQMRMLTQESDKPMQLYLIQQEQYWNHLLKKCSYLLQGIAYGFVAVLVILVFQILMLPLQMLETI
;
A
#
# COMPACT_ATOMS: atom_id res chain seq x y z
N MET A 1 -21.07 18.41 -9.27
CA MET A 1 -20.19 19.37 -9.99
C MET A 1 -20.07 19.09 -11.48
N LEU A 2 -19.38 18.04 -11.95
CA LEU A 2 -19.27 17.73 -13.41
C LEU A 2 -20.61 17.36 -14.07
N MET A 3 -21.45 16.57 -13.38
CA MET A 3 -22.82 16.25 -13.83
C MET A 3 -23.71 17.50 -13.92
N GLU A 4 -23.50 18.50 -13.05
CA GLU A 4 -24.26 19.77 -13.08
C GLU A 4 -23.80 20.67 -14.22
N LEU A 5 -22.49 20.67 -14.53
CA LEU A 5 -21.91 21.41 -15.66
C LEU A 5 -22.34 20.85 -17.02
N LEU A 6 -22.39 19.52 -17.16
CA LEU A 6 -22.88 18.89 -18.40
C LEU A 6 -24.41 19.02 -18.55
N LYS A 7 -25.16 18.97 -17.44
CA LYS A 7 -26.61 19.23 -17.45
C LYS A 7 -26.96 20.70 -17.69
N SER A 8 -26.05 21.65 -17.39
CA SER A 8 -26.24 23.08 -17.65
C SER A 8 -25.93 23.48 -19.10
N GLY A 9 -25.57 22.52 -19.97
CA GLY A 9 -25.31 22.76 -21.39
C GLY A 9 -23.86 23.15 -21.71
N CYS A 10 -22.91 22.96 -20.79
CA CYS A 10 -21.49 23.16 -21.09
C CYS A 10 -21.00 22.14 -22.13
N SER A 11 -20.08 22.57 -22.99
CA SER A 11 -19.50 21.69 -24.00
C SER A 11 -18.67 20.58 -23.35
N LEU A 12 -18.57 19.42 -24.01
CA LEU A 12 -17.74 18.30 -23.58
C LEU A 12 -16.29 18.74 -23.28
N GLN A 13 -15.78 19.70 -24.05
CA GLN A 13 -14.43 20.25 -23.91
C GLN A 13 -14.24 21.02 -22.59
N ASP A 14 -15.25 21.78 -22.16
CA ASP A 14 -15.20 22.52 -20.89
C ASP A 14 -15.26 21.56 -19.69
N ALA A 15 -16.02 20.47 -19.80
CA ALA A 15 -16.08 19.43 -18.77
C ALA A 15 -14.75 18.64 -18.67
N ILE A 16 -14.08 18.41 -19.81
CA ILE A 16 -12.77 17.74 -19.84
C ILE A 16 -11.68 18.56 -19.11
N ALA A 17 -11.77 19.89 -19.13
CA ALA A 17 -10.83 20.76 -18.41
C ALA A 17 -10.88 20.60 -16.88
N PHE A 18 -11.97 20.04 -16.33
CA PHE A 18 -12.12 19.76 -14.89
C PHE A 18 -11.66 18.35 -14.48
N LEU A 19 -11.15 17.53 -15.41
CA LEU A 19 -10.61 16.22 -15.07
C LEU A 19 -9.26 16.36 -14.33
N PRO A 20 -8.98 15.50 -13.33
CA PRO A 20 -7.72 15.51 -12.61
C PRO A 20 -6.57 14.99 -13.48
N GLY A 21 -5.48 15.75 -13.54
CA GLY A 21 -4.28 15.44 -14.31
C GLY A 21 -4.10 16.34 -15.53
N ASP A 22 -3.02 16.13 -16.28
CA ASP A 22 -2.82 16.82 -17.55
C ASP A 22 -3.72 16.18 -18.62
N VAL A 23 -4.76 16.91 -19.01
CA VAL A 23 -5.81 16.50 -19.95
C VAL A 23 -5.67 17.17 -21.32
N THR A 24 -4.61 17.97 -21.52
CA THR A 24 -4.31 18.67 -22.77
C THR A 24 -4.28 17.71 -23.96
N TRP A 25 -3.63 16.56 -23.79
CA TRP A 25 -3.55 15.49 -24.79
C TRP A 25 -4.91 14.94 -25.26
N LEU A 26 -5.92 14.88 -24.36
CA LEU A 26 -7.26 14.40 -24.68
C LEU A 26 -8.00 15.46 -25.52
N ASN A 27 -7.79 16.73 -25.20
CA ASN A 27 -8.36 17.85 -25.93
C ASN A 27 -7.74 17.96 -27.33
N ASP A 28 -6.42 17.76 -27.45
CA ASP A 28 -5.70 17.78 -28.73
C ASP A 28 -6.18 16.65 -29.67
N LYS A 29 -6.34 15.42 -29.15
CA LYS A 29 -6.86 14.28 -29.94
C LYS A 29 -8.33 14.43 -30.32
N LEU A 30 -9.16 14.99 -29.43
CA LEU A 30 -10.56 15.31 -29.74
C LEU A 30 -10.69 16.42 -30.78
N GLN A 31 -9.82 17.43 -30.75
CA GLN A 31 -9.75 18.48 -31.77
C GLN A 31 -9.24 17.95 -33.12
N ALA A 32 -8.39 16.92 -33.11
CA ALA A 32 -7.96 16.21 -34.31
C ALA A 32 -9.06 15.36 -34.98
N GLY A 33 -10.26 15.27 -34.37
CA GLY A 33 -11.39 14.52 -34.89
C GLY A 33 -11.30 13.01 -34.65
N GLU A 34 -10.39 12.56 -33.77
CA GLU A 34 -10.34 11.15 -33.36
C GLU A 34 -11.60 10.81 -32.56
N GLU A 35 -12.21 9.67 -32.88
CA GLU A 35 -13.42 9.22 -32.19
C GLU A 35 -13.08 8.91 -30.73
N PHE A 36 -13.86 9.46 -29.79
CA PHE A 36 -13.60 9.39 -28.34
C PHE A 36 -13.44 7.93 -27.84
N SER A 37 -14.16 6.99 -28.45
CA SER A 37 -14.06 5.54 -28.25
C SER A 37 -12.66 4.96 -28.53
N THR A 38 -11.94 5.53 -29.49
CA THR A 38 -10.63 5.05 -29.98
C THR A 38 -9.51 5.55 -29.07
N ILE A 39 -9.60 6.82 -28.66
CA ILE A 39 -8.65 7.46 -27.72
C ILE A 39 -8.64 6.72 -26.37
N LEU A 40 -9.81 6.26 -25.92
CA LEU A 40 -9.99 5.52 -24.66
C LEU A 40 -9.35 4.13 -24.65
N GLN A 41 -9.16 3.50 -25.82
CA GLN A 41 -8.57 2.16 -25.93
C GLN A 41 -7.03 2.19 -25.97
N GLU A 42 -6.44 3.31 -26.37
CA GLU A 42 -4.98 3.45 -26.49
C GLU A 42 -4.29 3.76 -25.15
N ASP A 43 -4.97 4.43 -24.22
CA ASP A 43 -4.35 4.88 -22.96
C ASP A 43 -4.75 3.98 -21.76
N ASN A 44 -3.74 3.53 -21.02
CA ASN A 44 -3.88 2.59 -19.89
C ASN A 44 -3.82 3.26 -18.51
N ARG A 45 -4.01 4.58 -18.44
CA ARG A 45 -4.09 5.30 -17.16
C ARG A 45 -5.26 4.78 -16.31
N PRO A 46 -5.13 4.75 -14.97
CA PRO A 46 -6.15 4.19 -14.07
C PRO A 46 -7.54 4.80 -14.28
N TRP A 47 -7.63 6.13 -14.33
CA TRP A 47 -8.86 6.88 -14.60
C TRP A 47 -9.56 6.46 -15.90
N ILE A 48 -8.82 6.34 -17.00
CA ILE A 48 -9.33 6.04 -18.34
C ILE A 48 -9.92 4.63 -18.38
N ARG A 49 -9.27 3.68 -17.69
CA ARG A 49 -9.79 2.31 -17.56
C ARG A 49 -11.10 2.29 -16.77
N HIS A 50 -11.17 2.98 -15.63
CA HIS A 50 -12.41 3.07 -14.85
C HIS A 50 -13.52 3.72 -15.68
N PHE A 51 -13.20 4.79 -16.39
CA PHE A 51 -14.14 5.50 -17.24
C PHE A 51 -14.66 4.64 -18.40
N THR A 52 -13.76 3.93 -19.11
CA THR A 52 -14.13 3.02 -20.20
C THR A 52 -15.13 1.96 -19.75
N PHE A 53 -14.97 1.44 -18.53
CA PHE A 53 -15.91 0.49 -17.98
C PHE A 53 -17.27 1.12 -17.66
N PHE A 54 -17.30 2.22 -16.90
CA PHE A 54 -18.56 2.85 -16.51
C PHE A 54 -19.32 3.42 -17.72
N TYR A 55 -18.60 3.84 -18.76
CA TYR A 55 -19.18 4.32 -20.02
C TYR A 55 -19.95 3.22 -20.77
N ARG A 56 -19.56 1.95 -20.64
CA ARG A 56 -20.31 0.82 -21.23
C ARG A 56 -21.67 0.59 -20.54
N MET A 57 -21.87 1.13 -19.34
CA MET A 57 -23.03 0.84 -18.48
C MET A 57 -23.88 2.07 -18.14
N SER A 58 -23.37 3.28 -18.38
CA SER A 58 -24.01 4.52 -17.95
C SER A 58 -23.79 5.65 -18.94
N SER A 59 -24.50 6.77 -18.75
CA SER A 59 -24.30 7.96 -19.57
C SER A 59 -22.93 8.60 -19.28
N LEU A 60 -22.37 9.26 -20.29
CA LEU A 60 -21.07 9.93 -20.21
C LEU A 60 -20.82 10.73 -18.89
N PRO A 61 -21.69 11.66 -18.45
CA PRO A 61 -21.46 12.41 -17.21
C PRO A 61 -21.40 11.52 -15.97
N VAL A 62 -22.21 10.46 -15.91
CA VAL A 62 -22.23 9.51 -14.79
C VAL A 62 -20.97 8.66 -14.81
N ALA A 63 -20.58 8.17 -15.99
CA ALA A 63 -19.36 7.40 -16.15
C ALA A 63 -18.10 8.18 -15.73
N MET A 64 -18.06 9.48 -16.04
CA MET A 64 -16.98 10.36 -15.62
C MET A 64 -16.95 10.50 -14.09
N GLU A 65 -18.07 10.83 -13.46
CA GLU A 65 -18.07 11.03 -12.01
C GLU A 65 -17.67 9.77 -11.23
N GLU A 66 -18.15 8.61 -11.65
CA GLU A 66 -17.88 7.35 -10.96
C GLU A 66 -16.43 6.85 -11.17
N ALA A 67 -15.87 7.09 -12.35
CA ALA A 67 -14.46 6.83 -12.60
C ALA A 67 -13.53 7.74 -11.78
N LEU A 68 -13.94 8.98 -11.50
CA LEU A 68 -13.19 9.89 -10.64
C LEU A 68 -13.22 9.40 -9.19
N ARG A 69 -14.41 9.10 -8.67
CA ARG A 69 -14.58 8.56 -7.29
C ARG A 69 -13.74 7.31 -7.06
N MET A 70 -13.74 6.38 -8.03
CA MET A 70 -12.92 5.17 -7.95
C MET A 70 -11.41 5.49 -7.96
N THR A 71 -10.98 6.44 -8.78
CA THR A 71 -9.57 6.85 -8.86
C THR A 71 -9.12 7.54 -7.56
N ASP A 72 -9.96 8.42 -7.01
CA ASP A 72 -9.72 9.10 -5.73
C ASP A 72 -9.64 8.12 -4.57
N PHE A 73 -10.46 7.06 -4.58
CA PHE A 73 -10.38 5.97 -3.60
C PHE A 73 -9.02 5.25 -3.66
N GLU A 74 -8.56 4.86 -4.86
CA GLU A 74 -7.24 4.21 -5.05
C GLU A 74 -6.07 5.12 -4.63
N GLU A 75 -6.11 6.39 -5.01
CA GLU A 75 -5.07 7.36 -4.66
C GLU A 75 -5.06 7.68 -3.17
N GLY A 76 -6.25 7.85 -2.58
CA GLY A 76 -6.42 8.10 -1.15
C GLY A 76 -5.76 7.02 -0.31
N LEU A 77 -5.90 5.75 -0.72
CA LEU A 77 -5.22 4.62 -0.10
C LEU A 77 -3.70 4.74 -0.18
N LYS A 78 -3.15 4.92 -1.39
CA LYS A 78 -1.69 5.02 -1.59
C LYS A 78 -1.09 6.17 -0.79
N LYS A 79 -1.71 7.35 -0.85
CA LYS A 79 -1.27 8.55 -0.14
C LYS A 79 -1.32 8.36 1.38
N LYS A 80 -2.39 7.76 1.91
CA LYS A 80 -2.51 7.44 3.35
C LYS A 80 -1.40 6.50 3.81
N PHE A 81 -1.20 5.37 3.13
CA PHE A 81 -0.17 4.38 3.50
C PHE A 81 1.24 4.95 3.42
N LEU A 82 1.55 5.70 2.35
CA LEU A 82 2.87 6.31 2.17
C LEU A 82 3.15 7.34 3.27
N ARG A 83 2.21 8.25 3.53
CA ARG A 83 2.38 9.32 4.52
C ARG A 83 2.55 8.78 5.94
N GLN A 84 1.81 7.73 6.30
CA GLN A 84 1.88 7.13 7.63
C GLN A 84 3.13 6.27 7.85
N SER A 85 3.63 5.63 6.79
CA SER A 85 4.79 4.72 6.89
C SER A 85 6.13 5.42 6.68
N ALA A 86 6.15 6.55 5.95
CA ALA A 86 7.38 7.24 5.60
C ALA A 86 8.18 7.71 6.81
N TYR A 87 7.52 8.31 7.82
CA TYR A 87 8.23 8.85 8.99
C TYR A 87 8.94 7.79 9.83
N PRO A 88 8.27 6.69 10.26
CA PRO A 88 8.94 5.60 10.98
C PRO A 88 10.08 4.95 10.17
N MET A 89 9.89 4.76 8.87
CA MET A 89 10.92 4.18 8.00
C MET A 89 12.15 5.08 7.87
N LEU A 90 11.94 6.39 7.75
CA LEU A 90 13.02 7.37 7.63
C LEU A 90 13.84 7.42 8.93
N ILE A 91 13.18 7.47 10.10
CA ILE A 91 13.88 7.44 11.40
C ILE A 91 14.71 6.16 11.53
N LEU A 92 14.11 5.01 11.22
CA LEU A 92 14.81 3.73 11.28
C LEU A 92 16.05 3.73 10.37
N PHE A 93 15.88 4.14 9.12
CA PHE A 93 16.96 4.20 8.13
C PHE A 93 18.09 5.13 8.59
N LEU A 94 17.77 6.36 9.02
CA LEU A 94 18.78 7.30 9.51
C LEU A 94 19.48 6.79 10.77
N SER A 95 18.76 6.14 11.68
CA SER A 95 19.35 5.59 12.90
C SER A 95 20.40 4.52 12.58
N PHE A 96 20.08 3.60 11.67
CA PHE A 96 21.03 2.57 11.21
C PHE A 96 22.17 3.15 10.36
N ALA A 97 21.91 4.19 9.56
CA ALA A 97 22.96 4.89 8.81
C ALA A 97 23.96 5.57 9.76
N MET A 98 23.46 6.25 10.80
CA MET A 98 24.31 6.84 11.84
C MET A 98 25.10 5.77 12.60
N LEU A 99 24.45 4.65 12.95
CA LEU A 99 25.10 3.51 13.59
C LEU A 99 26.26 2.96 12.74
N GLN A 100 26.03 2.81 11.43
CA GLN A 100 27.05 2.36 10.49
C GLN A 100 28.22 3.36 10.43
N LEU A 101 27.94 4.65 10.28
CA LEU A 101 28.97 5.69 10.20
C LEU A 101 29.85 5.70 11.45
N PHE A 102 29.25 5.64 12.63
CA PHE A 102 30.01 5.61 13.89
C PHE A 102 30.86 4.36 14.03
N THR A 103 30.29 3.19 13.73
CA THR A 103 31.00 1.92 13.92
C THR A 103 32.06 1.64 12.87
N SER A 104 31.93 2.17 11.65
CA SER A 104 32.87 1.92 10.55
C SER A 104 33.94 3.01 10.37
N ALA A 105 33.63 4.27 10.70
CA ALA A 105 34.56 5.38 10.48
C ALA A 105 35.04 6.00 11.80
N ILE A 106 34.13 6.43 12.67
CA ILE A 106 34.49 7.26 13.85
C ILE A 106 35.21 6.43 14.92
N ILE A 107 34.61 5.31 15.36
CA ILE A 107 35.16 4.52 16.47
C ILE A 107 36.52 3.90 16.13
N PRO A 108 36.73 3.29 14.94
CA PRO A 108 38.06 2.78 14.57
C PRO A 108 39.14 3.87 14.57
N GLN A 109 38.85 5.06 14.03
CA GLN A 109 39.78 6.20 14.05
C GLN A 109 40.13 6.64 15.48
N MET A 110 39.15 6.64 16.39
CA MET A 110 39.41 6.92 17.80
C MET A 110 40.32 5.86 18.42
N LEU A 111 40.05 4.57 18.20
CA LEU A 111 40.86 3.48 18.76
C LEU A 111 42.31 3.49 18.24
N GLU A 112 42.51 3.72 16.94
CA GLU A 112 43.85 3.87 16.34
C GLU A 112 44.60 5.07 16.92
N SER A 113 43.92 6.20 17.15
CA SER A 113 44.53 7.40 17.73
C SER A 113 45.01 7.20 19.17
N PHE A 114 44.42 6.25 19.91
CA PHE A 114 44.81 5.93 21.28
C PHE A 114 45.85 4.81 21.39
N ALA A 115 46.32 4.22 20.28
CA ALA A 115 47.30 3.12 20.25
C ALA A 115 46.94 1.94 21.18
N MET A 116 45.64 1.65 21.30
CA MET A 116 45.09 0.70 22.27
C MET A 116 44.81 -0.65 21.58
N GLU A 117 45.84 -1.46 21.36
CA GLU A 117 45.69 -2.80 20.77
C GLU A 117 45.19 -3.87 21.77
N GLU A 118 45.45 -3.73 23.07
CA GLU A 118 45.34 -4.88 24.00
C GLU A 118 44.21 -4.83 25.04
N ALA A 119 43.53 -3.70 25.27
CA ALA A 119 42.76 -3.55 26.52
C ALA A 119 41.32 -4.10 26.53
N PHE A 120 40.70 -4.51 25.41
CA PHE A 120 39.23 -4.53 25.39
C PHE A 120 38.57 -5.55 24.44
N SER A 121 38.63 -6.84 24.79
CA SER A 121 37.97 -7.91 24.03
C SER A 121 36.44 -7.74 23.96
N LEU A 122 35.79 -7.29 25.05
CA LEU A 122 34.33 -7.21 25.13
C LEU A 122 33.74 -6.05 24.29
N THR A 123 34.37 -4.87 24.28
CA THR A 123 33.90 -3.74 23.45
C THR A 123 34.17 -3.96 21.97
N GLN A 124 35.28 -4.61 21.60
CA GLN A 124 35.53 -5.03 20.21
C GLN A 124 34.49 -6.05 19.72
N ILE A 125 34.13 -7.04 20.56
CA ILE A 125 33.06 -7.99 20.24
C ILE A 125 31.72 -7.26 20.07
N LEU A 126 31.38 -6.36 20.99
CA LEU A 126 30.11 -5.60 20.92
C LEU A 126 30.05 -4.72 19.67
N LEU A 127 31.17 -4.10 19.29
CA LEU A 127 31.28 -3.28 18.09
C LEU A 127 31.09 -4.11 16.81
N HIS A 128 31.70 -5.29 16.73
CA HIS A 128 31.49 -6.21 15.60
C HIS A 128 30.05 -6.70 15.50
N ILE A 129 29.41 -7.04 16.63
CA ILE A 129 27.98 -7.40 16.65
C ILE A 129 27.14 -6.24 16.08
N LEU A 130 27.42 -5.02 16.53
CA LEU A 130 26.70 -3.82 16.09
C LEU A 130 26.87 -3.54 14.60
N GLN A 131 28.09 -3.70 14.07
CA GLN A 131 28.39 -3.61 12.64
C GLN A 131 27.65 -4.67 11.83
N ILE A 132 27.67 -5.94 12.27
CA ILE A 132 26.98 -7.03 11.58
C ILE A 132 25.46 -6.79 11.57
N CYS A 133 24.88 -6.37 12.69
CA CYS A 133 23.46 -6.02 12.77
C CYS A 133 23.10 -4.87 11.82
N SER A 134 23.93 -3.82 11.78
CA SER A 134 23.75 -2.67 10.90
C SER A 134 23.83 -3.04 9.42
N MET A 135 24.89 -3.77 9.03
CA MET A 135 25.06 -4.25 7.65
C MET A 135 23.94 -5.21 7.25
N GLY A 136 23.54 -6.10 8.16
CA GLY A 136 22.41 -7.01 7.97
C GLY A 136 21.11 -6.26 7.69
N PHE A 137 20.86 -5.13 8.35
CA PHE A 137 19.71 -4.28 8.08
C PHE A 137 19.71 -3.76 6.63
N PHE A 138 20.83 -3.20 6.15
CA PHE A 138 20.92 -2.72 4.77
C PHE A 138 20.76 -3.84 3.73
N ILE A 139 21.33 -5.01 3.99
CA ILE A 139 21.13 -6.20 3.14
C ILE A 139 19.64 -6.59 3.11
N CYS A 140 18.95 -6.58 4.25
CA CYS A 140 17.53 -6.86 4.32
C CYS A 140 16.70 -5.84 3.52
N VAL A 141 17.04 -4.55 3.60
CA VAL A 141 16.38 -3.48 2.82
C VAL A 141 16.57 -3.70 1.32
N ILE A 142 17.80 -4.03 0.88
CA ILE A 142 18.10 -4.32 -0.54
C ILE A 142 17.33 -5.57 -1.00
N MET A 143 17.34 -6.66 -0.23
CA MET A 143 16.59 -7.87 -0.57
C MET A 143 15.08 -7.60 -0.65
N ALA A 144 14.53 -6.80 0.26
CA ALA A 144 13.12 -6.40 0.23
C ALA A 144 12.80 -5.58 -1.03
N LEU A 145 13.68 -4.67 -1.43
CA LEU A 145 13.54 -3.89 -2.65
C LEU A 145 13.58 -4.76 -3.90
N LEU A 146 14.53 -5.69 -4.00
CA LEU A 146 14.62 -6.64 -5.12
C LEU A 146 13.39 -7.54 -5.20
N ALA A 147 12.92 -8.05 -4.05
CA ALA A 147 11.69 -8.82 -3.99
C ALA A 147 10.47 -8.00 -4.44
N PHE A 148 10.38 -6.74 -4.02
CA PHE A 148 9.31 -5.83 -4.44
C PHE A 148 9.32 -5.58 -5.94
N LEU A 149 10.48 -5.29 -6.54
CA LEU A 149 10.63 -5.09 -7.99
C LEU A 149 10.29 -6.37 -8.77
N TYR A 150 10.72 -7.54 -8.30
CA TYR A 150 10.39 -8.82 -8.90
C TYR A 150 8.88 -9.11 -8.87
N LEU A 151 8.21 -8.85 -7.73
CA LEU A 151 6.75 -9.00 -7.61
C LEU A 151 5.99 -7.96 -8.44
N ALA A 152 6.54 -6.76 -8.62
CA ALA A 152 5.94 -5.72 -9.46
C ALA A 152 5.97 -6.11 -10.95
N SER A 153 7.06 -6.74 -11.40
CA SER A 153 7.21 -7.20 -12.79
C SER A 153 6.34 -8.43 -13.10
N HIS A 154 6.17 -9.35 -12.15
CA HIS A 154 5.50 -10.63 -12.40
C HIS A 154 4.11 -10.75 -11.78
N ALA A 155 3.09 -10.28 -12.51
CA ALA A 155 1.69 -10.28 -12.08
C ALA A 155 1.14 -11.66 -11.64
N LYS A 156 1.54 -12.75 -12.30
CA LYS A 156 1.12 -14.13 -11.97
C LYS A 156 1.71 -14.61 -10.63
N ILE A 157 2.99 -14.29 -10.40
CA ILE A 157 3.70 -14.67 -9.16
C ILE A 157 3.12 -13.88 -7.99
N ARG A 158 2.82 -12.59 -8.19
CA ARG A 158 2.15 -11.74 -7.21
C ARG A 158 0.82 -12.34 -6.76
N GLY A 159 -0.01 -12.83 -7.68
CA GLY A 159 -1.29 -13.49 -7.37
C GLY A 159 -1.13 -14.75 -6.51
N ARG A 160 -0.22 -15.64 -6.91
CA ARG A 160 0.09 -16.89 -6.16
C ARG A 160 0.69 -16.61 -4.78
N PHE A 161 1.59 -15.63 -4.69
CA PHE A 161 2.17 -15.20 -3.42
C PHE A 161 1.07 -14.68 -2.48
N LEU A 162 0.20 -13.79 -2.98
CA LEU A 162 -0.87 -13.22 -2.17
C LEU A 162 -1.86 -14.29 -1.69
N TYR A 163 -2.22 -15.26 -2.53
CA TYR A 163 -3.09 -16.37 -2.14
C TYR A 163 -2.46 -17.23 -1.03
N THR A 164 -1.17 -17.54 -1.17
CA THR A 164 -0.43 -18.32 -0.16
C THR A 164 -0.27 -17.54 1.14
N ALA A 165 0.01 -16.25 1.04
CA ALA A 165 0.24 -15.38 2.18
C ALA A 165 -1.08 -15.04 2.90
N ALA A 166 -2.19 -14.89 2.17
CA ALA A 166 -3.54 -14.75 2.73
C ALA A 166 -3.91 -15.96 3.60
N LYS A 167 -3.50 -17.19 3.23
CA LYS A 167 -3.74 -18.38 4.07
C LYS A 167 -3.08 -18.26 5.46
N LYS A 168 -1.93 -17.59 5.55
CA LYS A 168 -1.13 -17.51 6.79
C LYS A 168 -1.34 -16.21 7.57
N SER A 169 -1.63 -15.10 6.88
CA SER A 169 -1.70 -13.76 7.47
C SER A 169 -3.09 -13.17 7.37
N GLU A 170 -3.68 -12.83 8.53
CA GLU A 170 -4.94 -12.11 8.60
C GLU A 170 -4.83 -10.71 7.97
N VAL A 171 -3.67 -10.05 8.11
CA VAL A 171 -3.43 -8.70 7.58
C VAL A 171 -3.59 -8.66 6.05
N ILE A 172 -3.15 -9.72 5.36
CA ILE A 172 -3.26 -9.80 3.89
C ILE A 172 -4.71 -10.06 3.48
N ARG A 173 -5.43 -10.94 4.18
CA ARG A 173 -6.87 -11.15 3.96
C ARG A 173 -7.66 -9.86 4.18
N CYS A 174 -7.33 -9.15 5.26
CA CYS A 174 -7.85 -7.82 5.57
C CYS A 174 -7.61 -6.82 4.44
N TYR A 175 -6.44 -6.85 3.80
CA TYR A 175 -6.09 -5.97 2.67
C TYR A 175 -6.88 -6.30 1.40
N CYS A 176 -6.90 -7.58 1.01
CA CYS A 176 -7.70 -8.03 -0.13
C CYS A 176 -9.20 -7.72 0.07
N SER A 177 -9.70 -7.94 1.28
CA SER A 177 -11.10 -7.66 1.64
C SER A 177 -11.43 -6.18 1.58
N TYR A 178 -10.55 -5.32 2.10
CA TYR A 178 -10.75 -3.87 2.06
C TYR A 178 -10.80 -3.35 0.63
N LEU A 179 -9.86 -3.77 -0.22
CA LEU A 179 -9.85 -3.37 -1.62
C LEU A 179 -11.12 -3.84 -2.32
N PHE A 180 -11.46 -5.13 -2.19
CA PHE A 180 -12.67 -5.68 -2.77
C PHE A 180 -13.92 -4.97 -2.27
N ALA A 181 -14.03 -4.71 -0.96
CA ALA A 181 -15.14 -3.98 -0.36
C ALA A 181 -15.26 -2.56 -0.90
N GLY A 182 -14.14 -1.86 -1.09
CA GLY A 182 -14.09 -0.55 -1.72
C GLY A 182 -14.67 -0.58 -3.12
N TYR A 183 -14.17 -1.47 -3.99
CA TYR A 183 -14.70 -1.60 -5.34
C TYR A 183 -16.20 -1.95 -5.35
N ILE A 184 -16.62 -2.94 -4.55
CA ILE A 184 -18.03 -3.34 -4.49
C ILE A 184 -18.90 -2.21 -3.97
N LYS A 185 -18.45 -1.42 -2.98
CA LYS A 185 -19.20 -0.27 -2.46
C LYS A 185 -19.42 0.79 -3.54
N GLU A 186 -18.37 1.17 -4.25
CA GLU A 186 -18.46 2.20 -5.29
C GLU A 186 -19.35 1.70 -6.45
N LEU A 187 -19.19 0.45 -6.89
CA LEU A 187 -20.03 -0.15 -7.94
C LEU A 187 -21.49 -0.28 -7.51
N ASP A 188 -21.74 -0.60 -6.24
CA ASP A 188 -23.09 -0.71 -5.70
C ASP A 188 -23.78 0.64 -5.55
N THR A 189 -23.04 1.69 -5.20
CA THR A 189 -23.54 3.07 -5.17
C THR A 189 -24.03 3.51 -6.56
N CYS A 190 -23.42 2.96 -7.62
CA CYS A 190 -23.85 3.15 -9.00
C CYS A 190 -25.08 2.32 -9.40
N GLY A 191 -25.61 1.47 -8.51
CA GLY A 191 -26.72 0.55 -8.82
C GLY A 191 -26.34 -0.61 -9.73
N ILE A 192 -25.04 -0.93 -9.86
CA ILE A 192 -24.56 -2.00 -10.75
C ILE A 192 -24.83 -3.36 -10.10
N ALA A 193 -25.47 -4.25 -10.85
CA ALA A 193 -25.73 -5.61 -10.39
C ALA A 193 -24.42 -6.39 -10.14
N THR A 194 -24.41 -7.26 -9.12
CA THR A 194 -23.23 -8.01 -8.66
C THR A 194 -22.47 -8.75 -9.78
N MET A 195 -23.18 -9.30 -10.78
CA MET A 195 -22.56 -9.99 -11.92
C MET A 195 -21.73 -9.04 -12.80
N HIS A 196 -22.25 -7.84 -13.06
CA HIS A 196 -21.54 -6.80 -13.82
C HIS A 196 -20.39 -6.20 -13.01
N ALA A 197 -20.57 -6.06 -11.69
CA ALA A 197 -19.48 -5.69 -10.80
C ALA A 197 -18.33 -6.71 -10.82
N LEU A 198 -18.63 -8.01 -10.84
CA LEU A 198 -17.61 -9.05 -10.98
C LEU A 198 -16.92 -9.05 -12.35
N GLN A 199 -17.62 -8.68 -13.43
CA GLN A 199 -17.00 -8.50 -14.74
C GLN A 199 -16.00 -7.35 -14.73
N PHE A 200 -16.32 -6.23 -14.08
CA PHE A 200 -15.39 -5.12 -13.92
C PHE A 200 -14.10 -5.53 -13.24
N LEU A 201 -14.21 -6.27 -12.12
CA LEU A 201 -13.07 -6.68 -11.31
C LEU A 201 -12.09 -7.56 -12.09
N GLN A 202 -12.50 -8.12 -13.23
CA GLN A 202 -11.64 -8.87 -14.14
C GLN A 202 -10.81 -7.99 -15.07
N GLU A 203 -11.28 -6.77 -15.36
CA GLU A 203 -10.56 -5.79 -16.19
C GLU A 203 -9.56 -4.96 -15.37
N VAL A 204 -9.65 -4.99 -14.03
CA VAL A 204 -8.71 -4.28 -13.15
C VAL A 204 -7.31 -4.94 -13.20
N PRO A 205 -6.20 -4.16 -13.26
CA PRO A 205 -4.80 -4.65 -13.35
C PRO A 205 -4.30 -5.34 -12.07
N ILE A 206 -5.21 -5.60 -11.13
CA ILE A 206 -4.94 -6.29 -9.89
C ILE A 206 -5.15 -7.79 -10.15
N SER A 207 -4.05 -8.46 -10.51
CA SER A 207 -4.04 -9.86 -10.94
C SER A 207 -4.79 -10.83 -10.00
N TRP A 208 -4.59 -10.71 -8.68
CA TRP A 208 -5.29 -11.57 -7.71
C TRP A 208 -6.80 -11.32 -7.69
N MET A 209 -7.23 -10.08 -7.91
CA MET A 209 -8.64 -9.68 -7.91
C MET A 209 -9.34 -10.14 -9.18
N CYS A 210 -8.66 -10.04 -10.33
CA CYS A 210 -9.14 -10.59 -11.59
C CYS A 210 -9.36 -12.12 -11.50
N GLU A 211 -8.38 -12.86 -10.98
CA GLU A 211 -8.52 -14.31 -10.81
C GLU A 211 -9.62 -14.67 -9.81
N MET A 212 -9.75 -13.90 -8.72
CA MET A 212 -10.82 -14.09 -7.73
C MET A 212 -12.19 -13.84 -8.35
N ALA A 213 -12.37 -12.72 -9.07
CA ALA A 213 -13.63 -12.36 -9.70
C ALA A 213 -14.08 -13.40 -10.74
N LYS A 214 -13.15 -13.94 -11.55
CA LYS A 214 -13.42 -15.05 -12.48
C LYS A 214 -13.94 -16.29 -11.76
N ARG A 215 -13.31 -16.67 -10.64
CA ARG A 215 -13.75 -17.83 -9.84
C ARG A 215 -15.13 -17.59 -9.23
N MET A 216 -15.37 -16.40 -8.69
CA MET A 216 -16.65 -16.05 -8.09
C MET A 216 -17.78 -16.05 -9.13
N GLN A 217 -17.56 -15.43 -10.29
CA GLN A 217 -18.55 -15.38 -11.37
C GLN A 217 -18.94 -16.79 -11.84
N LYS A 218 -17.95 -17.67 -12.07
CA LYS A 218 -18.22 -19.05 -12.50
C LYS A 218 -19.09 -19.83 -11.51
N ARG A 219 -18.90 -19.61 -10.20
CA ARG A 219 -19.69 -20.27 -9.15
C ARG A 219 -21.11 -19.71 -9.05
N LEU A 220 -21.26 -18.41 -9.24
CA LEU A 220 -22.58 -17.78 -9.34
C LEU A 220 -23.36 -18.28 -10.55
N GLU A 221 -22.70 -18.43 -11.71
CA GLU A 221 -23.30 -19.00 -12.92
C GLU A 221 -23.72 -20.46 -12.75
N GLN A 222 -23.07 -21.19 -11.83
CA GLN A 222 -23.46 -22.55 -11.42
C GLN A 222 -24.65 -22.58 -10.45
N GLY A 223 -25.21 -21.42 -10.09
CA GLY A 223 -26.36 -21.30 -9.19
C GLY A 223 -25.99 -21.25 -7.70
N GLU A 224 -24.71 -21.12 -7.34
CA GLU A 224 -24.33 -20.91 -5.95
C GLU A 224 -24.78 -19.52 -5.47
N ALA A 225 -25.28 -19.44 -4.23
CA ALA A 225 -25.65 -18.16 -3.62
C ALA A 225 -24.41 -17.27 -3.38
N PHE A 226 -24.53 -15.97 -3.64
CA PHE A 226 -23.43 -15.01 -3.50
C PHE A 226 -22.76 -15.01 -2.13
N LEU A 227 -23.55 -15.07 -1.05
CA LEU A 227 -23.03 -15.16 0.31
C LEU A 227 -22.19 -16.42 0.54
N HIS A 228 -22.59 -17.56 -0.02
CA HIS A 228 -21.84 -18.81 0.07
C HIS A 228 -20.51 -18.73 -0.70
N VAL A 229 -20.52 -18.10 -1.88
CA VAL A 229 -19.30 -17.85 -2.67
C VAL A 229 -18.32 -16.96 -1.91
N LEU A 230 -18.80 -15.92 -1.22
CA LEU A 230 -17.98 -15.04 -0.39
C LEU A 230 -17.40 -15.74 0.85
N GLU A 231 -18.20 -16.56 1.55
CA GLU A 231 -17.77 -17.25 2.76
C GLU A 231 -16.62 -18.25 2.49
N THR A 232 -16.68 -18.89 1.33
CA THR A 232 -15.72 -19.92 0.92
C THR A 232 -14.44 -19.34 0.28
N GLU A 233 -14.41 -18.05 -0.05
CA GLU A 233 -13.26 -17.42 -0.68
C GLU A 233 -12.15 -17.09 0.35
N ARG A 234 -11.01 -17.77 0.22
CA ARG A 234 -9.90 -17.66 1.18
C ARG A 234 -9.18 -16.32 1.19
N LEU A 235 -9.33 -15.54 0.13
CA LEU A 235 -8.74 -14.19 0.04
C LEU A 235 -9.53 -13.18 0.86
N LEU A 236 -10.79 -13.47 1.18
CA LEU A 236 -11.68 -12.58 1.87
C LEU A 236 -11.74 -12.92 3.37
N SER A 237 -11.96 -11.89 4.17
CA SER A 237 -12.05 -11.97 5.62
C SER A 237 -13.47 -12.28 6.04
N LYS A 238 -13.61 -12.96 7.18
CA LYS A 238 -14.94 -13.26 7.76
C LYS A 238 -15.71 -12.00 8.16
N GLN A 239 -15.00 -10.90 8.45
CA GLN A 239 -15.60 -9.61 8.79
C GLN A 239 -16.34 -9.01 7.60
N LEU A 240 -15.76 -9.08 6.39
CA LEU A 240 -16.42 -8.63 5.17
C LEU A 240 -17.70 -9.44 4.89
N TYR A 241 -17.65 -10.76 5.05
CA TYR A 241 -18.82 -11.62 4.91
C TYR A 241 -19.96 -11.19 5.85
N ARG A 242 -19.66 -10.96 7.14
CA ARG A 242 -20.65 -10.50 8.13
C ARG A 242 -21.23 -9.13 7.77
N CYS A 243 -20.40 -8.22 7.28
CA CYS A 243 -20.83 -6.90 6.82
C CYS A 243 -21.82 -7.00 5.66
N LEU A 244 -21.50 -7.82 4.65
CA LEU A 244 -22.38 -8.06 3.49
C LEU A 244 -23.67 -8.79 3.87
N GLN A 245 -23.61 -9.75 4.80
CA GLN A 245 -24.79 -10.42 5.34
C GLN A 245 -25.70 -9.43 6.08
N MET A 246 -25.13 -8.57 6.94
CA MET A 246 -25.86 -7.54 7.65
C MET A 246 -26.53 -6.57 6.67
N ARG A 247 -25.80 -6.17 5.63
CA ARG A 247 -26.30 -5.30 4.56
C ARG A 247 -27.52 -5.88 3.83
N MET A 248 -27.55 -7.19 3.57
CA MET A 248 -28.72 -7.84 2.96
C MET A 248 -29.95 -7.88 3.88
N LEU A 249 -29.76 -7.76 5.20
CA LEU A 249 -30.83 -7.80 6.19
C LEU A 249 -31.36 -6.41 6.55
N THR A 250 -30.55 -5.36 6.39
CA THR A 250 -30.91 -3.96 6.70
C THR A 250 -31.38 -3.20 5.47
N GLN A 251 -32.41 -2.36 5.62
CA GLN A 251 -32.89 -1.47 4.54
C GLN A 251 -31.87 -0.36 4.20
N GLU A 252 -30.92 -0.06 5.08
CA GLU A 252 -29.85 0.91 4.84
C GLU A 252 -28.64 0.24 4.17
N SER A 253 -28.61 0.25 2.83
CA SER A 253 -27.62 -0.49 2.04
C SER A 253 -26.16 0.00 2.23
N ASP A 254 -25.93 1.29 2.45
CA ASP A 254 -24.56 1.85 2.35
C ASP A 254 -23.78 1.87 3.68
N LYS A 255 -24.46 2.11 4.81
CA LYS A 255 -23.80 2.30 6.12
C LYS A 255 -22.91 1.13 6.58
N PRO A 256 -23.31 -0.16 6.46
CA PRO A 256 -22.50 -1.26 6.94
C PRO A 256 -21.15 -1.34 6.24
N MET A 257 -21.12 -1.09 4.93
CA MET A 257 -19.90 -1.17 4.11
C MET A 257 -18.97 0.01 4.39
N GLN A 258 -19.52 1.21 4.54
CA GLN A 258 -18.74 2.38 4.94
C GLN A 258 -18.11 2.20 6.33
N LEU A 259 -18.86 1.68 7.30
CA LEU A 259 -18.36 1.39 8.64
C LEU A 259 -17.25 0.34 8.62
N TYR A 260 -17.37 -0.69 7.79
CA TYR A 260 -16.33 -1.70 7.61
C TYR A 260 -15.01 -1.07 7.11
N LEU A 261 -15.08 -0.20 6.09
CA LEU A 261 -13.89 0.49 5.56
C LEU A 261 -13.23 1.37 6.64
N ILE A 262 -14.01 2.15 7.39
CA ILE A 262 -13.49 3.00 8.47
C ILE A 262 -12.83 2.16 9.57
N GLN A 263 -13.49 1.08 10.00
CA GLN A 263 -12.97 0.19 11.05
C GLN A 263 -11.64 -0.46 10.62
N GLN A 264 -11.55 -0.86 9.36
CA GLN A 264 -10.35 -1.48 8.82
C GLN A 264 -9.18 -0.49 8.72
N GLU A 265 -9.44 0.76 8.31
CA GLU A 265 -8.44 1.83 8.34
C GLU A 265 -7.93 2.09 9.76
N GLN A 266 -8.82 2.13 10.76
CA GLN A 266 -8.44 2.31 12.15
C GLN A 266 -7.59 1.15 12.67
N TYR A 267 -7.95 -0.09 12.32
CA TYR A 267 -7.18 -1.28 12.66
C TYR A 267 -5.75 -1.21 12.10
N TRP A 268 -5.59 -0.86 10.83
CA TRP A 268 -4.27 -0.69 10.22
C TRP A 268 -3.48 0.47 10.80
N ASN A 269 -4.12 1.61 11.06
CA ASN A 269 -3.48 2.74 11.72
C ASN A 269 -2.92 2.33 13.08
N HIS A 270 -3.66 1.52 13.84
CA HIS A 270 -3.20 1.01 15.13
C HIS A 270 -2.03 0.03 14.97
N LEU A 271 -2.11 -0.89 14.00
CA LEU A 271 -1.03 -1.83 13.71
C LEU A 271 0.25 -1.13 13.26
N LEU A 272 0.14 -0.15 12.35
CA LEU A 272 1.25 0.67 11.87
C LEU A 272 1.89 1.45 13.03
N LYS A 273 1.08 2.06 13.91
CA LYS A 273 1.60 2.73 15.12
C LYS A 273 2.35 1.76 16.03
N LYS A 274 1.80 0.58 16.29
CA LYS A 274 2.45 -0.44 17.13
C LYS A 274 3.78 -0.91 16.54
N CYS A 275 3.81 -1.20 15.24
CA CYS A 275 5.06 -1.52 14.53
C CYS A 275 6.06 -0.36 14.56
N SER A 276 5.58 0.87 14.41
CA SER A 276 6.43 2.08 14.47
C SER A 276 7.07 2.26 15.83
N TYR A 277 6.32 2.10 16.92
CA TYR A 277 6.86 2.16 18.28
C TYR A 277 7.88 1.05 18.55
N LEU A 278 7.63 -0.16 18.05
CA LEU A 278 8.59 -1.26 18.17
C LEU A 278 9.90 -0.97 17.42
N LEU A 279 9.79 -0.49 16.18
CA LEU A 279 10.94 -0.11 15.35
C LEU A 279 11.73 1.05 15.97
N GLN A 280 11.05 2.08 16.48
CA GLN A 280 11.67 3.19 17.19
C GLN A 280 12.35 2.72 18.48
N GLY A 281 11.71 1.83 19.25
CA GLY A 281 12.31 1.25 20.46
C GLY A 281 13.61 0.50 20.15
N ILE A 282 13.64 -0.28 19.07
CA ILE A 282 14.85 -0.96 18.60
C ILE A 282 15.92 0.06 18.20
N ALA A 283 15.56 1.09 17.41
CA ALA A 283 16.48 2.13 16.98
C ALA A 283 17.10 2.90 18.16
N TYR A 284 16.28 3.34 19.12
CA TYR A 284 16.78 4.02 20.32
C TYR A 284 17.62 3.10 21.21
N GLY A 285 17.28 1.81 21.28
CA GLY A 285 18.11 0.82 21.96
C GLY A 285 19.53 0.77 21.37
N PHE A 286 19.65 0.77 20.03
CA PHE A 286 20.95 0.81 19.37
C PHE A 286 21.71 2.11 19.63
N VAL A 287 21.04 3.26 19.57
CA VAL A 287 21.66 4.55 19.88
C VAL A 287 22.15 4.60 21.33
N ALA A 288 21.40 4.05 22.29
CA ALA A 288 21.82 4.00 23.69
C ALA A 288 23.09 3.16 23.88
N VAL A 289 23.15 1.97 23.26
CA VAL A 289 24.36 1.12 23.27
C VAL A 289 25.54 1.86 22.64
N LEU A 290 25.31 2.57 21.52
CA LEU A 290 26.33 3.38 20.86
C LEU A 290 26.88 4.47 21.77
N VAL A 291 26.02 5.21 22.47
CA VAL A 291 26.45 6.27 23.40
C VAL A 291 27.30 5.71 24.54
N ILE A 292 26.91 4.56 25.10
CA ILE A 292 27.69 3.88 26.14
C ILE A 292 29.07 3.49 25.61
N LEU A 293 29.15 2.93 24.40
CA LEU A 293 30.41 2.57 23.76
C LEU A 293 31.31 3.79 23.54
N VAL A 294 30.77 4.88 22.98
CA VAL A 294 31.52 6.11 22.74
C VAL A 294 32.03 6.68 24.07
N PHE A 295 31.21 6.70 25.11
CA PHE A 295 31.61 7.17 26.43
C PHE A 295 32.73 6.32 27.04
N GLN A 296 32.64 4.99 26.95
CA GLN A 296 33.70 4.08 27.39
C GLN A 296 35.03 4.40 26.70
N ILE A 297 35.00 4.62 25.38
CA ILE A 297 36.21 4.91 24.61
C ILE A 297 36.80 6.29 24.96
N LEU A 298 35.95 7.29 25.22
CA LEU A 298 36.40 8.63 25.62
C LEU A 298 36.97 8.69 27.04
N MET A 299 36.50 7.85 27.97
CA MET A 299 36.99 7.81 29.35
C MET A 299 38.30 7.01 29.51
N LEU A 300 38.64 6.15 28.54
CA LEU A 300 39.89 5.38 28.52
C LEU A 300 41.16 6.21 28.72
N PRO A 301 41.39 7.31 27.97
CA PRO A 301 42.60 8.12 28.15
C PRO A 301 42.72 8.71 29.57
N LEU A 302 41.61 9.05 30.22
CA LEU A 302 41.63 9.57 31.60
C LEU A 302 42.04 8.50 32.62
N GLN A 303 41.58 7.27 32.44
CA GLN A 303 41.95 6.15 33.31
C GLN A 303 43.44 5.79 33.20
N MET A 304 44.00 5.86 31.98
CA MET A 304 45.43 5.67 31.74
C MET A 304 46.26 6.80 32.37
N LEU A 305 45.74 8.03 32.42
CA LEU A 305 46.39 9.17 33.07
C LEU A 305 46.34 9.12 34.61
N GLU A 306 45.31 8.51 35.22
CA GLU A 306 45.24 8.32 36.68
C GLU A 306 46.11 7.16 37.20
N THR A 307 46.56 6.26 36.30
CA THR A 307 47.42 5.12 36.66
C THR A 307 48.92 5.36 36.48
N ILE A 308 49.31 6.54 35.98
CA ILE A 308 50.70 7.02 35.88
C ILE A 308 50.96 8.02 37.02
#